data_AF-A0A1I7E345-F1
#
_entry.id   AF-A0A1I7E345-F1
#
_cell.length_a   1.000
_cell.length_b   1.000
_cell.length_c   1.000
_cell.angle_alpha   90.00
_cell.angle_beta   90.00
_cell.angle_gamma   90.00
#
_symmetry.space_group_name_H-M   'P 1'
#
loop_
_entity.id
_entity.type
_entity.pdbx_description
1 polymer ?
#
loop_
_entity_poly.entity_id
_entity_poly.type
_entity_poly.pdbx_seq_one_letter_code
_entity_poly.pdbx_strand_id
1 'polypeptide(L)'
;MPAIDPRLIVLNTEDTVAVARCAIAAGEVLQIGTETITLGQAVTMGHKLARAPMQAGDKVLKYGVPIGSATQAIAVGEHVHLHNIKSDYTPTYALTDTGEIA
;
A
#
# COMPACT_ATOMS: atom_id res chain seq x y z
N MET A 1 11.87 15.57 -2.78
CA MET A 1 10.79 14.59 -2.57
C MET A 1 9.60 15.32 -2.00
N PRO A 2 8.37 15.07 -2.51
CA PRO A 2 7.19 15.65 -1.89
C PRO A 2 7.04 15.13 -0.45
N ALA A 3 6.38 15.91 0.41
CA ALA A 3 6.30 15.62 1.84
C ALA A 3 5.61 14.28 2.08
N ILE A 4 6.15 13.49 3.02
CA ILE A 4 5.57 12.23 3.47
C ILE A 4 5.53 12.25 4.99
N ASP A 5 4.46 11.73 5.58
CA ASP A 5 4.36 11.54 7.02
C ASP A 5 5.58 10.73 7.53
N PRO A 6 6.24 11.14 8.63
CA PRO A 6 7.44 10.48 9.13
C PRO A 6 7.23 9.01 9.54
N ARG A 7 5.98 8.58 9.76
CA ARG A 7 5.62 7.18 10.04
C ARG A 7 5.56 6.32 8.79
N LEU A 8 5.70 6.91 7.61
CA LEU A 8 5.76 6.21 6.32
C LEU A 8 7.20 6.24 5.78
N ILE A 9 7.56 5.19 5.04
CA ILE A 9 8.81 5.14 4.28
C ILE A 9 8.53 4.92 2.80
N VAL A 10 9.22 5.69 1.97
CA VAL A 10 9.26 5.58 0.53
C VAL A 10 10.70 5.23 0.16
N LEU A 11 10.89 4.15 -0.61
CA LEU A 11 12.21 3.58 -0.84
C LEU A 11 12.78 4.02 -2.18
N ASN A 12 11.91 4.31 -3.15
CA ASN A 12 12.25 4.89 -4.44
C ASN A 12 11.25 6.01 -4.80
N THR A 13 11.72 7.03 -5.54
CA THR A 13 10.89 8.13 -6.02
C THR A 13 9.72 7.65 -6.89
N GLU A 14 9.88 6.55 -7.62
CA GLU A 14 8.89 5.96 -8.51
C GLU A 14 7.88 5.04 -7.81
N ASP A 15 8.04 4.78 -6.50
CA ASP A 15 7.14 3.88 -5.78
C ASP A 15 5.69 4.40 -5.80
N THR A 16 4.73 3.56 -6.18
CA THR A 16 3.30 3.90 -6.05
C THR A 16 2.75 3.64 -4.64
N VAL A 17 3.60 3.12 -3.74
CA VAL A 17 3.24 2.79 -2.35
C VAL A 17 4.25 3.35 -1.36
N ALA A 18 3.78 3.61 -0.13
CA ALA A 18 4.60 3.87 1.04
C ALA A 18 4.40 2.74 2.05
N VAL A 19 5.41 2.44 2.87
CA VAL A 19 5.33 1.39 3.89
C VAL A 19 5.20 2.01 5.28
N ALA A 20 4.28 1.50 6.10
CA ALA A 20 4.12 1.94 7.48
C ALA A 20 5.29 1.46 8.36
N ARG A 21 5.90 2.40 9.11
CA ARG A 21 7.01 2.15 10.06
C ARG A 21 6.52 1.81 11.47
N CYS A 22 5.25 2.10 11.77
CA CYS A 22 4.57 1.75 13.01
C CYS A 22 3.09 1.47 12.71
N ALA A 23 2.33 1.05 13.71
CA ALA A 23 0.89 1.03 13.60
C ALA A 23 0.34 2.46 13.48
N ILE A 24 -0.71 2.64 12.67
CA ILE A 24 -1.41 3.91 12.45
C ILE A 24 -2.91 3.60 12.55
N ALA A 25 -3.61 4.29 13.46
CA ALA A 25 -5.03 4.03 13.68
C ALA A 25 -5.90 4.64 12.57
N ALA A 26 -7.12 4.09 12.41
CA ALA A 26 -8.14 4.73 11.60
C ALA A 26 -8.49 6.12 12.17
N GLY A 27 -8.81 7.07 11.30
CA GLY A 27 -9.10 8.46 11.65
C GLY A 27 -7.85 9.34 11.82
N GLU A 28 -6.64 8.77 11.81
CA GLU A 28 -5.42 9.57 11.84
C GLU A 28 -5.17 10.26 10.49
N VAL A 29 -4.60 11.47 10.56
CA VAL A 29 -4.27 12.28 9.39
C VAL A 29 -2.82 12.05 8.99
N LEU A 30 -2.58 11.79 7.70
CA LEU A 30 -1.27 11.56 7.11
C LEU A 30 -1.01 12.51 5.95
N GLN A 31 0.23 12.99 5.83
CA GLN A 31 0.70 13.65 4.61
C GLN A 31 1.22 12.60 3.61
N ILE A 32 0.65 12.56 2.41
CA ILE A 32 1.10 11.71 1.31
C ILE A 32 1.26 12.57 0.05
N GLY A 33 2.49 12.97 -0.23
CA GLY A 33 2.79 13.82 -1.37
C GLY A 33 2.24 15.23 -1.17
N THR A 34 1.36 15.68 -2.05
CA THR A 34 0.63 16.95 -1.93
C THR A 34 -0.70 16.80 -1.20
N GLU A 35 -1.12 15.57 -0.89
CA GLU A 35 -2.41 15.28 -0.27
C GLU A 35 -2.28 15.08 1.24
N THR A 36 -3.26 15.58 1.96
CA THR A 36 -3.48 15.27 3.37
C THR A 36 -4.70 14.35 3.44
N ILE A 37 -4.50 13.10 3.89
CA ILE A 37 -5.55 12.08 3.92
C ILE A 37 -5.88 11.67 5.34
N THR A 38 -7.16 11.41 5.61
CA THR A 38 -7.60 10.76 6.85
C THR A 38 -7.70 9.27 6.60
N LEU A 39 -7.01 8.46 7.39
CA LEU A 39 -6.92 7.02 7.16
C LEU A 39 -8.26 6.35 7.48
N GLY A 40 -8.89 5.72 6.48
CA GLY A 40 -10.19 5.06 6.67
C GLY A 40 -10.13 3.76 7.48
N GLN A 41 -8.98 3.08 7.49
CA GLN A 41 -8.76 1.80 8.16
C GLN A 41 -7.39 1.78 8.81
N ALA A 42 -7.29 1.16 10.00
CA ALA A 42 -6.01 1.03 10.68
C ALA A 42 -5.04 0.16 9.85
N VAL A 43 -3.75 0.49 9.91
CA VAL A 43 -2.68 -0.32 9.30
C VAL A 43 -1.59 -0.62 10.33
N THR A 44 -1.01 -1.81 10.24
CA THR A 44 0.10 -2.25 11.08
C THR A 44 1.45 -1.98 10.42
N MET A 45 2.53 -2.12 11.19
CA MET A 45 3.90 -1.99 10.69
C MET A 45 4.12 -2.92 9.49
N GLY A 46 4.78 -2.42 8.44
CA GLY A 46 5.13 -3.18 7.24
C GLY A 46 4.04 -3.20 6.16
N HIS A 47 2.81 -2.76 6.49
CA HIS A 47 1.73 -2.67 5.52
C HIS A 47 1.93 -1.47 4.58
N LYS A 48 1.34 -1.57 3.39
CA LYS A 48 1.53 -0.59 2.31
C LYS A 48 0.32 0.33 2.20
N LEU A 49 0.55 1.63 2.00
CA LEU A 49 -0.47 2.60 1.62
C LEU A 49 -0.20 3.12 0.21
N ALA A 50 -1.24 3.36 -0.57
CA ALA A 50 -1.12 3.94 -1.89
C ALA A 50 -0.64 5.41 -1.81
N ARG A 51 0.31 5.78 -2.66
CA ARG A 51 0.85 7.15 -2.77
C ARG A 51 0.26 7.94 -3.94
N ALA A 52 -0.36 7.23 -4.86
CA ALA A 52 -0.99 7.76 -6.05
C ALA A 52 -2.25 6.92 -6.31
N PRO A 53 -3.29 7.49 -6.94
CA PRO A 53 -4.43 6.71 -7.36
C PRO A 53 -3.98 5.68 -8.40
N MET A 54 -4.54 4.47 -8.33
CA MET A 54 -4.30 3.38 -9.28
C MET A 54 -5.65 2.84 -9.76
N GLN A 55 -5.72 2.47 -11.04
CA GLN A 55 -6.84 1.76 -11.63
C GLN A 55 -6.56 0.25 -11.67
N ALA A 56 -7.61 -0.55 -11.87
CA ALA A 56 -7.43 -1.98 -12.09
C ALA A 56 -6.48 -2.24 -13.28
N GLY A 57 -5.47 -3.09 -13.07
CA GLY A 57 -4.42 -3.38 -14.04
C GLY A 57 -3.16 -2.52 -13.92
N ASP A 58 -3.20 -1.40 -13.19
CA ASP A 58 -2.03 -0.55 -12.99
C ASP A 58 -0.95 -1.27 -12.18
N LYS A 59 0.32 -0.96 -12.48
CA LYS A 59 1.46 -1.54 -11.77
C LYS A 59 1.61 -0.93 -10.38
N VAL A 60 1.84 -1.82 -9.42
CA VAL A 60 2.18 -1.46 -8.05
C VAL A 60 3.70 -1.50 -7.96
N LEU A 61 4.35 -0.36 -7.72
CA LEU A 61 5.81 -0.24 -7.69
C LEU A 61 6.30 -0.10 -6.26
N LYS A 62 7.30 -0.91 -5.89
CA LYS A 62 8.03 -0.83 -4.62
C LYS A 62 9.51 -1.06 -4.91
N TYR A 63 10.40 -0.23 -4.34
CA TYR A 63 11.82 -0.19 -4.70
C TYR A 63 12.09 0.21 -6.17
N GLY A 64 11.17 0.91 -6.81
CA GLY A 64 11.25 1.26 -8.23
C GLY A 64 11.02 0.08 -9.18
N VAL A 65 10.54 -1.05 -8.67
CA VAL A 65 10.22 -2.23 -9.50
C VAL A 65 8.76 -2.61 -9.32
N PRO A 66 8.09 -3.10 -10.38
CA PRO A 66 6.75 -3.64 -10.25
C PRO A 66 6.77 -4.87 -9.34
N ILE A 67 5.85 -4.93 -8.38
CA ILE A 67 5.65 -6.08 -7.48
C ILE A 67 4.34 -6.83 -7.79
N GLY A 68 3.52 -6.28 -8.68
CA GLY A 68 2.21 -6.78 -9.00
C GLY A 68 1.36 -5.74 -9.71
N SER A 69 0.09 -6.08 -9.90
CA SER A 69 -0.91 -5.20 -10.50
C SER A 69 -2.11 -5.02 -9.57
N ALA A 70 -2.71 -3.83 -9.57
CA ALA A 70 -3.96 -3.58 -8.86
C ALA A 70 -5.10 -4.42 -9.46
N THR A 71 -5.95 -4.99 -8.62
CA THR A 71 -7.12 -5.80 -9.06
C THR A 71 -8.39 -4.97 -9.12
N GLN A 72 -8.39 -3.79 -8.52
CA GLN A 72 -9.47 -2.82 -8.50
C GLN A 72 -8.88 -1.40 -8.43
N ALA A 73 -9.72 -0.37 -8.49
CA ALA A 73 -9.27 0.99 -8.22
C ALA A 73 -8.78 1.12 -6.78
N ILE A 74 -7.69 1.86 -6.57
CA ILE A 74 -7.07 2.12 -5.27
C ILE A 74 -6.85 3.63 -5.14
N ALA A 75 -7.48 4.26 -4.16
CA ALA A 75 -7.32 5.68 -3.87
C ALA A 75 -6.06 5.96 -3.03
N VAL A 76 -5.59 7.21 -3.03
CA VAL A 76 -4.44 7.63 -2.21
C VAL A 76 -4.72 7.35 -0.74
N GLY A 77 -3.75 6.75 -0.06
CA GLY A 77 -3.86 6.38 1.35
C GLY A 77 -4.62 5.08 1.63
N GLU A 78 -5.17 4.41 0.62
CA GLU A 78 -5.78 3.09 0.84
C GLU A 78 -4.73 2.01 1.11
N HIS A 79 -5.13 1.00 1.89
CA HIS A 79 -4.28 -0.13 2.25
C HIS A 79 -4.05 -1.04 1.03
N VAL A 80 -2.80 -1.22 0.62
CA VAL A 80 -2.39 -2.01 -0.54
C VAL A 80 -1.92 -3.40 -0.12
N HIS A 81 -2.75 -4.41 -0.34
CA HIS A 81 -2.50 -5.79 0.08
C HIS A 81 -3.21 -6.82 -0.81
N LEU A 82 -3.16 -8.10 -0.45
CA LEU A 82 -3.64 -9.21 -1.28
C LEU A 82 -5.10 -9.08 -1.74
N HIS A 83 -5.93 -8.32 -1.03
CA HIS A 83 -7.32 -8.08 -1.40
C HIS A 83 -7.49 -7.16 -2.62
N ASN A 84 -6.53 -6.26 -2.90
CA ASN A 84 -6.63 -5.27 -3.97
C ASN A 84 -5.42 -5.26 -4.92
N ILE A 85 -4.45 -6.15 -4.73
CA ILE A 85 -3.35 -6.38 -5.68
C ILE A 85 -3.10 -7.88 -5.88
N LYS A 86 -2.58 -8.23 -7.05
CA LYS A 86 -2.05 -9.57 -7.32
C LYS A 86 -0.58 -9.49 -7.71
N SER A 87 0.22 -10.45 -7.26
CA SER A 87 1.60 -10.60 -7.74
C SER A 87 1.60 -11.00 -9.21
N ASP A 88 2.50 -10.40 -10.00
CA ASP A 88 2.68 -10.75 -11.41
C ASP A 88 3.78 -11.82 -11.61
N TYR A 89 4.50 -12.18 -10.55
CA TYR A 89 5.70 -13.04 -10.61
C TYR A 89 5.49 -14.41 -9.97
N THR A 90 4.73 -14.44 -8.88
CA THR A 90 4.56 -15.63 -8.05
C THR A 90 3.11 -15.81 -7.66
N PRO A 91 2.58 -17.05 -7.62
CA PRO A 91 1.29 -17.32 -7.02
C PRO A 91 1.28 -16.83 -5.56
N THR A 92 0.18 -16.20 -5.18
CA THR A 92 -0.05 -15.78 -3.80
C THR A 92 -0.82 -16.88 -3.09
N TYR A 93 -0.33 -17.31 -1.94
CA TYR A 93 -1.03 -18.20 -1.02
C TYR A 93 -1.29 -17.43 0.27
N ALA A 94 -2.52 -17.47 0.76
CA ALA A 94 -2.87 -16.86 2.03
C ALA A 94 -3.00 -17.94 3.10
N LEU A 95 -2.41 -17.71 4.27
CA LEU A 95 -2.75 -18.52 5.44
C LEU A 95 -4.11 -18.04 5.94
N THR A 96 -5.05 -18.97 6.00
CA THR A 96 -6.33 -18.76 6.69
C THR A 96 -6.12 -18.78 8.20
N ASP A 97 -7.11 -18.32 8.97
CA ASP A 97 -7.03 -18.32 10.44
C ASP A 97 -6.81 -19.72 11.05
N THR A 98 -7.09 -20.78 10.29
CA THR A 98 -6.81 -22.19 10.66
C THR A 98 -5.39 -22.64 10.33
N GLY A 99 -4.57 -21.80 9.69
CA GLY A 99 -3.22 -22.14 9.23
C GLY A 99 -3.19 -22.93 7.93
N GLU A 100 -4.32 -23.09 7.25
CA GLU A 100 -4.41 -23.75 5.95
C GLU A 100 -4.14 -22.76 4.82
N ILE A 101 -3.45 -23.23 3.78
CA ILE A 101 -3.19 -22.47 2.56
C ILE A 101 -4.45 -22.40 1.69
N ALA A 102 -4.88 -21.18 1.36
CA ALA A 102 -5.89 -20.87 0.35
C ALA A 102 -5.24 -20.31 -0.93
#